data_AF-A0A672ZXL5-F1
#
_entry.id   AF-A0A672ZXL5-F1
#
_cell.length_a   1.000
_cell.length_b   1.000
_cell.length_c   1.000
_cell.angle_alpha   90.00
_cell.angle_beta   90.00
_cell.angle_gamma   90.00
#
_symmetry.space_group_name_H-M   'P 1'
#
loop_
_entity.id
_entity.type
_entity.pdbx_description
1 polymer ?
#
loop_
_entity_poly.entity_id
_entity_poly.type
_entity_poly.pdbx_seq_one_letter_code
_entity_poly.pdbx_strand_id
1 'polypeptide(L)'
;MTLSTCEFETTSALWDHVTMDDQELGFKAGDVIEVVDATNKEWWWGRMVDSEGWFPASFVRLRVNQDEPMEEYLDHLEEAQSGQEDRSGLGLFLGPGLPCKEQMRTNVINEIMSTERDYIKHLKDICEGYIKQCRKRTDMFNEEQLRTIFGNIEDIYRFQRKFLKGLEKKFNKEQPHLSEIGCCFLEHQTDFQIYSEYCNNHPNACIQLSKLMKVNKYVFFFEACRLLQKMIDISLDGFLLTPVQKICKYPLQLGELLKYTNPQHRDYKDVEAALNAMKNVARLINERKRRLENIDKIAQWQSSIEDWEGEDVLSRSSELIFSGELTKLSQPQTKSQQRMFFLFDHQMVFCKKDLLRRDMLYYKGRVDMDHMEVVDVEDGKEKDFNISVKNAVKLRSTSGDQLHLLSAKKPELKERWIRAFNDERRQVQHDRDTGL
;
A
#
# COMPACT_ATOMS: atom_id res chain seq x y z
N MET A 1 -31.85 4.15 -18.43
CA MET A 1 -31.39 2.96 -19.17
C MET A 1 -30.86 1.99 -18.16
N THR A 2 -31.53 0.86 -18.00
CA THR A 2 -31.10 -0.31 -17.25
C THR A 2 -29.97 -0.99 -18.01
N LEU A 3 -28.77 -1.02 -17.44
CA LEU A 3 -27.67 -1.85 -17.96
C LEU A 3 -27.81 -3.25 -17.37
N SER A 4 -27.74 -4.23 -18.26
CA SER A 4 -27.90 -5.66 -18.03
C SER A 4 -26.53 -6.33 -18.10
N THR A 5 -26.35 -7.32 -17.22
CA THR A 5 -25.49 -8.52 -17.34
C THR A 5 -23.96 -8.39 -17.35
N CYS A 6 -23.38 -8.70 -16.18
CA CYS A 6 -22.15 -9.46 -15.91
C CYS A 6 -21.04 -9.48 -16.97
N GLU A 7 -20.14 -8.50 -16.89
CA GLU A 7 -18.71 -8.76 -17.07
C GLU A 7 -18.11 -8.83 -15.66
N PHE A 8 -17.28 -9.84 -15.37
CA PHE A 8 -16.55 -9.89 -14.10
C PHE A 8 -15.61 -8.67 -14.06
N GLU A 9 -15.96 -7.64 -13.28
CA GLU A 9 -15.12 -6.47 -13.12
C GLU A 9 -13.92 -6.87 -12.26
N THR A 10 -12.72 -6.92 -12.85
CA THR A 10 -11.50 -7.08 -12.06
C THR A 10 -11.04 -5.72 -11.58
N THR A 11 -10.49 -5.67 -10.37
CA THR A 11 -9.91 -4.45 -9.80
C THR A 11 -8.46 -4.69 -9.42
N SER A 12 -7.68 -3.62 -9.35
CA SER A 12 -6.33 -3.65 -8.81
C SER A 12 -6.29 -2.87 -7.50
N ALA A 13 -5.72 -3.47 -6.46
CA ALA A 13 -5.53 -2.83 -5.17
C ALA A 13 -4.57 -1.65 -5.29
N LEU A 14 -5.04 -0.45 -4.96
CA LEU A 14 -4.20 0.74 -4.85
C LEU A 14 -3.49 0.81 -3.49
N TRP A 15 -4.11 0.21 -2.47
CA TRP A 15 -3.67 0.25 -1.08
C TRP A 15 -3.80 -1.14 -0.45
N ASP A 16 -3.00 -1.41 0.58
CA ASP A 16 -3.18 -2.60 1.41
C ASP A 16 -4.51 -2.52 2.15
N HIS A 17 -5.20 -3.66 2.26
CA HIS A 17 -6.33 -3.81 3.18
C HIS A 17 -5.98 -4.90 4.18
N VAL A 18 -5.64 -4.51 5.40
CA VAL A 18 -5.39 -5.44 6.51
C VAL A 18 -6.65 -5.53 7.36
N THR A 19 -7.09 -6.75 7.66
CA THR A 19 -8.28 -6.99 8.45
C THR A 19 -8.06 -8.08 9.50
N MET A 20 -8.82 -7.97 10.59
CA MET A 20 -8.91 -8.96 11.68
C MET A 20 -10.26 -9.69 11.67
N ASP A 21 -11.19 -9.27 10.81
CA ASP A 21 -12.51 -9.88 10.64
C ASP A 21 -12.39 -11.03 9.63
N ASP A 22 -12.96 -12.19 9.96
CA ASP A 22 -12.93 -13.38 9.10
C ASP A 22 -13.93 -13.31 7.93
N GLN A 23 -14.77 -12.27 7.88
CA GLN A 23 -15.69 -11.96 6.77
C GLN A 23 -15.14 -10.91 5.80
N GLU A 24 -14.03 -10.24 6.15
CA GLU A 24 -13.36 -9.26 5.29
C GLU A 24 -12.21 -9.91 4.49
N LEU A 25 -11.97 -9.41 3.28
CA LEU A 25 -10.93 -9.90 2.38
C LEU A 25 -9.65 -9.07 2.50
N GLY A 26 -8.64 -9.57 3.22
CA GLY A 26 -7.36 -8.87 3.31
C GLY A 26 -6.47 -9.04 2.05
N PHE A 27 -5.84 -7.96 1.57
CA PHE A 27 -4.95 -7.95 0.38
C PHE A 27 -3.83 -6.91 0.46
N LYS A 28 -2.88 -6.98 -0.48
CA LYS A 28 -1.75 -6.07 -0.64
C LYS A 28 -1.91 -5.16 -1.87
N ALA A 29 -1.35 -3.96 -1.81
CA ALA A 29 -1.33 -3.04 -2.94
C ALA A 29 -0.65 -3.71 -4.15
N GLY A 30 -1.32 -3.67 -5.30
CA GLY A 30 -0.93 -4.38 -6.52
C GLY A 30 -1.77 -5.62 -6.82
N ASP A 31 -2.35 -6.26 -5.80
CA ASP A 31 -3.14 -7.49 -5.97
C ASP A 31 -4.34 -7.28 -6.90
N VAL A 32 -4.69 -8.34 -7.63
CA VAL A 32 -5.86 -8.37 -8.51
C VAL A 32 -7.02 -9.05 -7.80
N ILE A 33 -8.16 -8.36 -7.74
CA ILE A 33 -9.35 -8.83 -7.03
C ILE A 33 -10.49 -8.93 -8.03
N GLU A 34 -11.12 -10.10 -8.11
CA GLU A 34 -12.34 -10.32 -8.87
C GLU A 34 -13.53 -9.77 -8.07
N VAL A 35 -14.27 -8.80 -8.62
CA VAL A 35 -15.44 -8.24 -7.95
C VAL A 35 -16.66 -9.09 -8.24
N VAL A 36 -17.25 -9.65 -7.18
CA VAL A 36 -18.41 -10.54 -7.23
C VAL A 36 -19.71 -9.76 -6.95
N ASP A 37 -19.68 -8.81 -6.01
CA ASP A 37 -20.82 -7.93 -5.71
C ASP A 37 -20.35 -6.48 -5.44
N ALA A 38 -20.83 -5.54 -6.25
CA ALA A 38 -20.58 -4.10 -6.12
C ALA A 38 -21.87 -3.29 -5.86
N THR A 39 -22.92 -3.92 -5.33
CA THR A 39 -24.23 -3.26 -5.11
C THR A 39 -24.14 -2.13 -4.08
N ASN A 40 -23.24 -2.23 -3.11
CA ASN A 40 -22.96 -1.19 -2.13
C ASN A 40 -21.86 -0.24 -2.64
N LYS A 41 -21.98 1.06 -2.33
CA LYS A 41 -21.04 2.09 -2.80
C LYS A 41 -19.69 2.11 -2.06
N GLU A 42 -19.65 1.56 -0.84
CA GLU A 42 -18.49 1.65 0.04
C GLU A 42 -17.81 0.29 0.24
N TRP A 43 -18.57 -0.79 0.25
CA TRP A 43 -18.09 -2.15 0.51
C TRP A 43 -18.51 -3.11 -0.59
N TRP A 44 -17.56 -3.81 -1.20
CA TRP A 44 -17.76 -4.77 -2.28
C TRP A 44 -17.39 -6.18 -1.80
N TRP A 45 -18.04 -7.20 -2.35
CA TRP A 45 -17.64 -8.59 -2.13
C TRP A 45 -16.70 -9.02 -3.26
N GLY A 46 -15.53 -9.54 -2.90
CA GLY A 46 -14.49 -9.92 -3.85
C GLY A 46 -13.93 -11.30 -3.60
N ARG A 47 -13.22 -11.79 -4.61
CA ARG A 47 -12.50 -13.07 -4.57
C ARG A 47 -11.07 -12.91 -5.07
N MET A 48 -10.16 -13.57 -4.37
CA MET A 48 -8.78 -13.85 -4.77
C MET A 48 -8.59 -15.38 -4.80
N VAL A 49 -7.46 -15.85 -5.35
CA VAL A 49 -7.18 -17.29 -5.58
C VAL A 49 -7.48 -18.17 -4.36
N ASP A 50 -7.13 -17.70 -3.16
CA ASP A 50 -7.24 -18.48 -1.92
C ASP A 50 -8.26 -17.94 -0.89
N SER A 51 -8.98 -16.86 -1.19
CA SER A 51 -9.88 -16.20 -0.21
C SER A 51 -10.98 -15.36 -0.85
N GLU A 52 -12.10 -15.18 -0.15
CA GLU A 52 -13.20 -14.28 -0.53
C GLU A 52 -13.72 -13.55 0.70
N GLY A 53 -14.30 -12.37 0.51
CA GLY A 53 -14.77 -11.52 1.61
C GLY A 53 -15.15 -10.10 1.19
N TRP A 54 -15.62 -9.32 2.15
CA TRP A 54 -15.91 -7.89 1.96
C TRP A 54 -14.64 -7.04 1.93
N PHE A 55 -14.59 -6.05 1.05
CA PHE A 55 -13.50 -5.07 1.01
C PHE A 55 -13.97 -3.67 0.58
N PRO A 56 -13.25 -2.60 0.95
CA PRO A 56 -13.66 -1.24 0.65
C PRO A 56 -13.38 -0.85 -0.82
N ALA A 57 -14.41 -0.34 -1.51
CA ALA A 57 -14.32 0.10 -2.91
C ALA A 57 -13.27 1.19 -3.16
N SER A 58 -13.02 2.03 -2.15
CA SER A 58 -12.04 3.14 -2.23
C SER A 58 -10.58 2.69 -2.23
N PHE A 59 -10.30 1.41 -1.98
CA PHE A 59 -8.94 0.85 -1.91
C PHE A 59 -8.50 0.24 -3.23
N VAL A 60 -9.42 0.15 -4.18
CA VAL A 60 -9.20 -0.51 -5.45
C VAL A 60 -9.49 0.43 -6.61
N ARG A 61 -8.97 0.09 -7.77
CA ARG A 61 -9.32 0.73 -9.04
C ARG A 61 -9.93 -0.29 -9.97
N LEU A 62 -11.12 -0.01 -10.48
CA LEU A 62 -11.76 -0.78 -11.56
C LEU A 62 -10.85 -0.84 -12.79
N ARG A 63 -10.62 -2.05 -13.30
CA ARG A 63 -10.00 -2.27 -14.60
C ARG A 63 -11.12 -2.24 -15.63
N VAL A 64 -11.13 -1.21 -16.47
CA VAL A 64 -12.04 -1.12 -17.62
C VAL A 64 -11.20 -1.46 -18.85
N ASN A 65 -11.60 -2.49 -19.61
CA ASN A 65 -10.85 -3.12 -20.70
C ASN A 65 -9.99 -2.17 -21.57
N GLN A 66 -8.67 -2.17 -21.30
CA GLN A 66 -7.49 -2.09 -22.18
C GLN A 66 -6.21 -1.66 -21.41
N ASP A 67 -6.06 -2.12 -20.17
CA ASP A 67 -4.75 -2.30 -19.57
C ASP A 67 -4.60 -3.82 -19.39
N GLU A 68 -4.05 -4.52 -20.40
CA GLU A 68 -3.66 -5.93 -20.23
C GLU A 68 -2.73 -6.03 -19.01
N PRO A 69 -3.01 -6.90 -18.03
CA PRO A 69 -2.10 -7.13 -16.93
C PRO A 69 -0.88 -7.90 -17.45
N MET A 70 0.30 -7.30 -17.24
CA MET A 70 1.63 -7.76 -17.64
C MET A 70 2.06 -9.12 -17.06
N GLU A 71 1.20 -9.82 -16.32
CA GLU A 71 1.49 -11.13 -15.72
C GLU A 71 1.56 -12.24 -16.77
N GLU A 72 0.68 -12.26 -17.77
CA GLU A 72 0.75 -13.23 -18.87
C GLU A 72 2.00 -13.02 -19.77
N TYR A 73 2.57 -11.81 -19.78
CA TYR A 73 3.82 -11.55 -20.52
C TYR A 73 5.07 -12.00 -19.75
N LEU A 74 5.01 -12.06 -18.41
CA LEU A 74 6.11 -12.49 -17.55
C LEU A 74 6.31 -14.01 -17.61
N ASP A 75 5.23 -14.79 -17.65
CA ASP A 75 5.29 -16.26 -17.76
C ASP A 75 5.91 -16.69 -19.10
N HIS A 76 5.62 -15.98 -20.19
CA HIS A 76 6.25 -16.23 -21.49
C HIS A 76 7.74 -15.83 -21.57
N LEU A 77 8.24 -15.02 -20.61
CA LEU A 77 9.63 -14.58 -20.56
C LEU A 77 10.53 -15.50 -19.73
N GLU A 78 9.97 -16.29 -18.79
CA GLU A 78 10.76 -17.29 -18.05
C GLU A 78 11.08 -18.51 -18.90
N GLU A 79 10.16 -18.96 -19.76
CA GLU A 79 10.42 -20.05 -20.71
C GLU A 79 11.43 -19.68 -21.81
N ALA A 80 11.54 -18.38 -22.15
CA ALA A 80 12.47 -17.90 -23.16
C ALA A 80 13.92 -17.70 -22.65
N GLN A 81 14.14 -17.71 -21.33
CA GLN A 81 15.45 -17.46 -20.71
C GLN A 81 16.22 -18.73 -20.32
N SER A 82 15.63 -19.93 -20.40
CA SER A 82 16.29 -21.19 -20.03
C SER A 82 17.08 -21.86 -21.17
N GLY A 83 17.17 -21.26 -22.37
CA GLY A 83 17.95 -21.79 -23.49
C GLY A 83 19.10 -20.87 -23.90
N GLN A 84 20.29 -21.06 -23.31
CA GLN A 84 21.53 -20.47 -23.83
C GLN A 84 22.32 -21.47 -24.68
N GLU A 85 22.80 -20.99 -25.82
CA GLU A 85 24.07 -21.24 -26.53
C GLU A 85 23.78 -20.97 -28.03
N ASP A 86 24.32 -19.96 -28.70
CA ASP A 86 25.75 -19.83 -28.98
C ASP A 86 26.11 -18.41 -29.49
N ARG A 87 27.37 -18.01 -29.34
CA ARG A 87 27.89 -16.67 -29.69
C ARG A 87 28.32 -16.58 -31.16
N SER A 88 28.19 -15.36 -31.69
CA SER A 88 28.99 -14.70 -32.74
C SER A 88 28.53 -14.82 -34.20
N GLY A 89 28.34 -13.63 -34.80
CA GLY A 89 28.24 -13.45 -36.26
C GLY A 89 26.97 -12.74 -36.71
N LEU A 90 27.15 -11.67 -37.48
CA LEU A 90 26.16 -10.96 -38.32
C LEU A 90 25.37 -9.82 -37.65
N GLY A 91 26.07 -8.69 -37.52
CA GLY A 91 25.44 -7.43 -37.93
C GLY A 91 25.07 -7.47 -39.42
N LEU A 92 24.10 -6.65 -39.80
CA LEU A 92 23.35 -6.60 -41.07
C LEU A 92 22.15 -7.55 -41.12
N PHE A 93 20.99 -7.08 -40.64
CA PHE A 93 19.69 -7.06 -41.33
C PHE A 93 18.61 -6.65 -40.31
N LEU A 94 18.60 -5.36 -39.90
CA LEU A 94 17.42 -4.79 -39.24
C LEU A 94 16.41 -4.45 -40.35
N GLY A 95 15.36 -5.26 -40.46
CA GLY A 95 14.21 -5.00 -41.32
C GLY A 95 13.37 -3.80 -40.83
N PRO A 96 12.47 -3.26 -41.68
CA PRO A 96 11.67 -2.09 -41.36
C PRO A 96 10.53 -2.46 -40.40
N GLY A 97 10.49 -1.86 -39.20
CA GLY A 97 9.27 -1.89 -38.39
C GLY A 97 9.43 -1.81 -36.86
N LEU A 98 10.60 -2.07 -36.28
CA LEU A 98 10.83 -1.92 -34.83
C LEU A 98 11.54 -0.58 -34.54
N PRO A 99 10.95 0.32 -33.73
CA PRO A 99 11.65 1.53 -33.30
C PRO A 99 12.98 1.17 -32.62
N CYS A 100 14.07 1.82 -33.01
CA CYS A 100 15.36 1.68 -32.31
C CYS A 100 15.17 1.98 -30.80
N LYS A 101 15.92 1.32 -29.91
CA LYS A 101 15.81 1.52 -28.44
C LYS A 101 15.84 3.00 -28.02
N GLU A 102 16.59 3.84 -28.74
CA GLU A 102 16.64 5.28 -28.53
C GLU A 102 15.30 5.98 -28.83
N GLN A 103 14.57 5.53 -29.85
CA GLN A 103 13.22 6.01 -30.14
C GLN A 103 12.24 5.62 -29.03
N MET A 104 12.35 4.40 -28.49
CA MET A 104 11.53 3.98 -27.35
C MET A 104 11.82 4.82 -26.10
N ARG A 105 13.10 5.05 -25.77
CA ARG A 105 13.48 5.96 -24.67
C ARG A 105 12.96 7.40 -24.92
N THR A 106 13.02 7.88 -26.15
CA THR A 106 12.44 9.18 -26.55
C THR A 106 10.93 9.23 -26.25
N ASN A 107 10.19 8.19 -26.61
CA ASN A 107 8.74 8.12 -26.39
C ASN A 107 8.42 8.18 -24.89
N VAL A 108 9.10 7.38 -24.06
CA VAL A 108 8.91 7.37 -22.60
C VAL A 108 9.24 8.72 -21.98
N ILE A 109 10.35 9.37 -22.37
CA ILE A 109 10.71 10.70 -21.86
C ILE A 109 9.64 11.73 -22.24
N ASN A 110 9.17 11.72 -23.49
CA ASN A 110 8.12 12.63 -23.93
C ASN A 110 6.81 12.40 -23.18
N GLU A 111 6.44 11.15 -22.93
CA GLU A 111 5.27 10.79 -22.14
C GLU A 111 5.39 11.30 -20.69
N ILE A 112 6.53 11.09 -20.03
CA ILE A 112 6.79 11.61 -18.69
C ILE A 112 6.62 13.14 -18.69
N MET A 113 7.24 13.84 -19.65
CA MET A 113 7.14 15.30 -19.74
C MET A 113 5.71 15.79 -20.01
N SER A 114 4.97 15.10 -20.89
CA SER A 114 3.58 15.47 -21.21
C SER A 114 2.67 15.26 -20.01
N THR A 115 2.70 14.04 -19.44
CA THR A 115 1.85 13.67 -18.31
C THR A 115 2.13 14.53 -17.07
N GLU A 116 3.37 14.98 -16.89
CA GLU A 116 3.75 15.90 -15.83
C GLU A 116 3.16 17.31 -16.02
N ARG A 117 3.18 17.83 -17.26
CA ARG A 117 2.53 19.11 -17.59
C ARG A 117 1.02 19.06 -17.42
N ASP A 118 0.40 17.98 -17.87
CA ASP A 118 -1.04 17.76 -17.73
C ASP A 118 -1.43 17.67 -16.24
N TYR A 119 -0.64 16.94 -15.45
CA TYR A 119 -0.86 16.85 -14.00
C TYR A 119 -0.77 18.21 -13.31
N ILE A 120 0.23 19.03 -13.63
CA ILE A 120 0.36 20.40 -13.08
C ILE A 120 -0.80 21.29 -13.53
N LYS A 121 -1.29 21.11 -14.76
CA LYS A 121 -2.48 21.82 -15.23
C LYS A 121 -3.70 21.43 -14.40
N HIS A 122 -3.90 20.14 -14.11
CA HIS A 122 -4.97 19.69 -13.22
C HIS A 122 -4.86 20.28 -11.81
N LEU A 123 -3.67 20.24 -11.21
CA LEU A 123 -3.44 20.85 -9.89
C LEU A 123 -3.72 22.36 -9.88
N LYS A 124 -3.31 23.07 -10.95
CA LYS A 124 -3.61 24.49 -11.12
C LYS A 124 -5.11 24.73 -11.18
N ASP A 125 -5.83 23.96 -11.99
CA ASP A 125 -7.26 24.09 -12.16
C ASP A 125 -8.02 23.80 -10.85
N ILE A 126 -7.51 22.88 -10.02
CA ILE A 126 -8.06 22.65 -8.67
C ILE A 126 -7.85 23.87 -7.77
N CYS A 127 -6.61 24.39 -7.70
CA CYS A 127 -6.28 25.52 -6.85
C CYS A 127 -6.99 26.82 -7.26
N GLU A 128 -6.98 27.14 -8.55
CA GLU A 128 -7.54 28.40 -9.09
C GLU A 128 -9.05 28.32 -9.34
N GLY A 129 -9.54 27.17 -9.81
CA GLY A 129 -10.92 26.96 -10.22
C GLY A 129 -11.84 26.59 -9.05
N TYR A 130 -11.38 25.74 -8.13
CA TYR A 130 -12.20 25.32 -6.97
C TYR A 130 -11.80 26.04 -5.68
N ILE A 131 -10.57 25.83 -5.18
CA ILE A 131 -10.18 26.30 -3.83
C ILE A 131 -10.37 27.82 -3.69
N LYS A 132 -9.90 28.58 -4.68
CA LYS A 132 -10.04 30.04 -4.70
C LYS A 132 -11.50 30.51 -4.68
N GLN A 133 -12.42 29.77 -5.31
CA GLN A 133 -13.84 30.13 -5.32
C GLN A 133 -14.51 29.69 -4.02
N CYS A 134 -14.17 28.50 -3.49
CA CYS A 134 -14.70 28.03 -2.21
C CYS A 134 -14.34 29.00 -1.07
N ARG A 135 -13.09 29.48 -1.01
CA ARG A 135 -12.64 30.48 -0.02
C ARG A 135 -13.38 31.82 -0.09
N LYS A 136 -13.92 32.20 -1.25
CA LYS A 136 -14.75 33.42 -1.39
C LYS A 136 -16.17 33.23 -0.86
N ARG A 137 -16.64 31.99 -0.76
CA ARG A 137 -18.00 31.63 -0.33
C ARG A 137 -17.98 31.13 1.10
N THR A 138 -17.64 32.03 2.03
CA THR A 138 -17.65 31.74 3.48
C THR A 138 -19.04 31.42 4.03
N ASP A 139 -20.10 31.74 3.26
CA ASP A 139 -21.48 31.33 3.51
C ASP A 139 -21.75 29.85 3.17
N MET A 140 -20.90 29.24 2.35
CA MET A 140 -21.03 27.84 1.92
C MET A 140 -19.98 26.92 2.54
N PHE A 141 -18.76 27.39 2.72
CA PHE A 141 -17.64 26.59 3.21
C PHE A 141 -16.98 27.25 4.41
N ASN A 142 -16.74 26.47 5.44
CA ASN A 142 -15.85 26.87 6.53
C ASN A 142 -14.41 26.36 6.30
N GLU A 143 -13.45 26.90 7.03
CA GLU A 143 -12.03 26.55 6.87
C GLU A 143 -11.73 25.07 7.15
N GLU A 144 -12.46 24.43 8.07
CA GLU A 144 -12.30 23.02 8.39
C GLU A 144 -12.72 22.15 7.20
N GLN A 145 -13.88 22.42 6.60
CA GLN A 145 -14.37 21.73 5.41
C GLN A 145 -13.39 21.88 4.24
N LEU A 146 -12.81 23.06 4.06
CA LEU A 146 -11.81 23.28 3.01
C LEU A 146 -10.54 22.45 3.26
N ARG A 147 -10.06 22.39 4.51
CA ARG A 147 -8.92 21.53 4.88
C ARG A 147 -9.22 20.06 4.66
N THR A 148 -10.41 19.59 5.05
CA THR A 148 -10.82 18.19 4.85
C THR A 148 -10.92 17.84 3.37
N ILE A 149 -11.55 18.68 2.55
CA ILE A 149 -11.78 18.39 1.12
C ILE A 149 -10.49 18.46 0.31
N PHE A 150 -9.67 19.49 0.53
CA PHE A 150 -8.51 19.77 -0.33
C PHE A 150 -7.16 19.36 0.27
N GLY A 151 -7.09 19.09 1.58
CA GLY A 151 -5.86 18.72 2.27
C GLY A 151 -4.73 19.72 2.02
N ASN A 152 -3.54 19.19 1.78
CA ASN A 152 -2.32 19.93 1.44
C ASN A 152 -2.08 20.04 -0.10
N ILE A 153 -3.13 19.96 -0.93
CA ILE A 153 -2.96 19.95 -2.40
C ILE A 153 -2.28 21.21 -2.96
N GLU A 154 -2.42 22.36 -2.29
CA GLU A 154 -1.71 23.58 -2.68
C GLU A 154 -0.19 23.45 -2.48
N ASP A 155 0.26 22.67 -1.49
CA ASP A 155 1.67 22.40 -1.25
C ASP A 155 2.20 21.40 -2.28
N ILE A 156 1.41 20.37 -2.62
CA ILE A 156 1.69 19.49 -3.76
C ILE A 156 1.85 20.31 -5.03
N TYR A 157 0.94 21.26 -5.32
CA TYR A 157 1.05 22.11 -6.50
C TYR A 157 2.33 22.96 -6.52
N ARG A 158 2.72 23.55 -5.39
CA ARG A 158 3.97 24.32 -5.30
C ARG A 158 5.19 23.44 -5.54
N PHE A 159 5.23 22.26 -4.93
CA PHE A 159 6.27 21.27 -5.12
C PHE A 159 6.35 20.83 -6.58
N GLN A 160 5.22 20.42 -7.17
CA GLN A 160 5.17 19.89 -8.52
C GLN A 160 5.66 20.90 -9.57
N ARG A 161 5.34 22.18 -9.39
CA ARG A 161 5.87 23.25 -10.25
C ARG A 161 7.38 23.38 -10.16
N LYS A 162 7.98 23.17 -8.99
CA LYS A 162 9.45 23.16 -8.81
C LYS A 162 10.04 21.92 -9.49
N PHE A 163 9.42 20.76 -9.29
CA PHE A 163 9.82 19.49 -9.89
C PHE A 163 9.80 19.51 -11.43
N LEU A 164 8.69 19.94 -12.06
CA LEU A 164 8.62 20.08 -13.53
C LEU A 164 9.67 21.05 -14.06
N LYS A 165 9.93 22.17 -13.38
CA LYS A 165 11.01 23.08 -13.79
C LYS A 165 12.39 22.41 -13.75
N GLY A 166 12.62 21.47 -12.83
CA GLY A 166 13.83 20.64 -12.80
C GLY A 166 13.90 19.72 -14.02
N LEU A 167 12.81 18.99 -14.29
CA LEU A 167 12.70 18.11 -15.46
C LEU A 167 12.90 18.87 -16.79
N GLU A 168 12.25 20.02 -16.96
CA GLU A 168 12.36 20.82 -18.19
C GLU A 168 13.76 21.37 -18.44
N LYS A 169 14.58 21.57 -17.39
CA LYS A 169 16.00 21.95 -17.53
C LYS A 169 16.87 20.79 -18.02
N LYS A 170 16.53 19.56 -17.63
CA LYS A 170 17.26 18.34 -18.03
C LYS A 170 16.77 17.75 -19.36
N PHE A 171 15.61 18.20 -19.84
CA PHE A 171 15.03 17.77 -21.10
C PHE A 171 15.79 18.32 -22.31
N ASN A 172 16.34 17.42 -23.14
CA ASN A 172 16.98 17.77 -24.39
C ASN A 172 15.94 17.80 -25.53
N LYS A 173 15.69 18.99 -26.09
CA LYS A 173 14.68 19.18 -27.14
C LYS A 173 15.09 18.61 -28.50
N GLU A 174 16.38 18.60 -28.80
CA GLU A 174 16.91 18.14 -30.09
C GLU A 174 17.07 16.63 -30.10
N GLN A 175 17.50 16.06 -28.97
CA GLN A 175 17.71 14.63 -28.79
C GLN A 175 17.10 14.16 -27.46
N PRO A 176 15.77 13.95 -27.41
CA PRO A 176 15.08 13.61 -26.16
C PRO A 176 15.64 12.37 -25.45
N HIS A 177 16.08 11.35 -26.19
CA HIS A 177 16.70 10.16 -25.63
C HIS A 177 17.96 10.44 -24.78
N LEU A 178 18.65 11.55 -25.00
CA LEU A 178 19.82 11.95 -24.19
C LEU A 178 19.45 12.74 -22.92
N SER A 179 18.17 12.98 -22.64
CA SER A 179 17.77 13.70 -21.42
C SER A 179 18.18 12.90 -20.17
N GLU A 180 18.72 13.59 -19.17
CA GLU A 180 19.23 13.01 -17.91
C GLU A 180 18.29 13.37 -16.75
N ILE A 181 17.14 12.69 -16.67
CA ILE A 181 16.04 13.06 -15.77
C ILE A 181 16.02 12.27 -14.46
N GLY A 182 16.81 11.20 -14.32
CA GLY A 182 16.85 10.38 -13.10
C GLY A 182 17.26 11.20 -11.88
N CYS A 183 18.27 12.06 -12.03
CA CYS A 183 18.75 12.94 -10.96
C CYS A 183 17.66 13.86 -10.38
N CYS A 184 16.69 14.31 -11.20
CA CYS A 184 15.60 15.16 -10.72
C CYS A 184 14.73 14.47 -9.66
N PHE A 185 14.53 13.16 -9.77
CA PHE A 185 13.75 12.40 -8.79
C PHE A 185 14.52 12.22 -7.48
N LEU A 186 15.83 11.98 -7.57
CA LEU A 186 16.71 11.80 -6.42
C LEU A 186 16.83 13.09 -5.59
N GLU A 187 17.01 14.24 -6.26
CA GLU A 187 17.07 15.56 -5.60
C GLU A 187 15.81 15.90 -4.79
N HIS A 188 14.66 15.31 -5.16
CA HIS A 188 13.35 15.61 -4.60
C HIS A 188 12.73 14.44 -3.82
N GLN A 189 13.48 13.36 -3.56
CA GLN A 189 12.95 12.15 -2.92
C GLN A 189 12.23 12.43 -1.59
N THR A 190 12.78 13.30 -0.75
CA THR A 190 12.19 13.68 0.54
C THR A 190 10.98 14.60 0.37
N ASP A 191 11.00 15.47 -0.66
CA ASP A 191 9.89 16.38 -0.94
C ASP A 191 8.61 15.62 -1.34
N PHE A 192 8.71 14.42 -1.94
CA PHE A 192 7.56 13.58 -2.26
C PHE A 192 6.81 13.05 -1.02
N GLN A 193 7.37 13.14 0.18
CA GLN A 193 6.71 12.68 1.41
C GLN A 193 5.42 13.45 1.72
N ILE A 194 5.24 14.67 1.20
CA ILE A 194 3.99 15.44 1.36
C ILE A 194 2.77 14.73 0.78
N TYR A 195 2.97 13.81 -0.17
CA TYR A 195 1.90 12.97 -0.72
C TYR A 195 1.33 12.02 0.34
N SER A 196 2.09 11.67 1.39
CA SER A 196 1.58 10.82 2.47
C SER A 196 0.42 11.50 3.20
N GLU A 197 0.59 12.76 3.61
CA GLU A 197 -0.48 13.53 4.24
C GLU A 197 -1.72 13.63 3.34
N TYR A 198 -1.52 13.88 2.04
CA TYR A 198 -2.61 13.93 1.08
C TYR A 198 -3.37 12.60 0.97
N CYS A 199 -2.65 11.49 0.81
CA CYS A 199 -3.24 10.16 0.66
C CYS A 199 -3.97 9.73 1.93
N ASN A 200 -3.45 10.06 3.11
CA ASN A 200 -4.09 9.77 4.40
C ASN A 200 -5.39 10.56 4.60
N ASN A 201 -5.44 11.81 4.11
CA ASN A 201 -6.64 12.64 4.20
C ASN A 201 -7.68 12.35 3.08
N HIS A 202 -7.26 11.76 1.94
CA HIS A 202 -8.13 11.57 0.79
C HIS A 202 -9.44 10.80 1.08
N PRO A 203 -9.48 9.73 1.90
CA PRO A 203 -10.74 9.09 2.29
C PRO A 203 -11.72 10.06 2.97
N ASN A 204 -11.23 10.93 3.86
CA ASN A 204 -12.06 11.94 4.54
C ASN A 204 -12.60 12.98 3.55
N ALA A 205 -11.79 13.37 2.56
CA ALA A 205 -12.23 14.25 1.47
C ALA A 205 -13.39 13.63 0.68
N CYS A 206 -13.30 12.33 0.33
CA CYS A 206 -14.35 11.60 -0.39
C CYS A 206 -15.66 11.55 0.40
N ILE A 207 -15.60 11.25 1.70
CA ILE A 207 -16.78 11.26 2.60
C ILE A 207 -17.40 12.65 2.64
N GLN A 208 -16.59 13.69 2.82
CA GLN A 208 -17.07 15.05 2.93
C GLN A 208 -17.70 15.54 1.62
N LEU A 209 -17.07 15.27 0.47
CA LEU A 209 -17.63 15.58 -0.84
C LEU A 209 -18.93 14.82 -1.09
N SER A 210 -18.99 13.54 -0.77
CA SER A 210 -20.20 12.73 -0.91
C SER A 210 -21.38 13.31 -0.10
N LYS A 211 -21.12 13.87 1.09
CA LYS A 211 -22.14 14.59 1.88
C LYS A 211 -22.57 15.89 1.20
N LEU A 212 -21.64 16.68 0.69
CA LEU A 212 -21.96 17.96 0.03
C LEU A 212 -22.72 17.77 -1.29
N MET A 213 -22.36 16.74 -2.08
CA MET A 213 -23.00 16.41 -3.36
C MET A 213 -24.46 15.95 -3.23
N LYS A 214 -24.95 15.67 -2.01
CA LYS A 214 -26.38 15.42 -1.74
C LYS A 214 -27.22 16.71 -1.69
N VAL A 215 -26.59 17.88 -1.63
CA VAL A 215 -27.28 19.17 -1.51
C VAL A 215 -27.06 19.98 -2.79
N ASN A 216 -28.15 20.25 -3.51
CA ASN A 216 -28.15 20.89 -4.84
C ASN A 216 -27.29 22.17 -4.94
N LYS A 217 -27.24 22.99 -3.87
CA LYS A 217 -26.44 24.22 -3.88
C LYS A 217 -24.95 23.97 -4.13
N TYR A 218 -24.38 22.89 -3.59
CA TYR A 218 -22.96 22.55 -3.81
C TYR A 218 -22.75 21.91 -5.18
N VAL A 219 -23.70 21.09 -5.63
CA VAL A 219 -23.66 20.50 -6.99
C VAL A 219 -23.59 21.60 -8.04
N PHE A 220 -24.49 22.58 -7.99
CA PHE A 220 -24.46 23.72 -8.92
C PHE A 220 -23.21 24.58 -8.76
N PHE A 221 -22.72 24.76 -7.53
CA PHE A 221 -21.51 25.53 -7.28
C PHE A 221 -20.27 24.88 -7.89
N PHE A 222 -20.07 23.57 -7.68
CA PHE A 222 -18.93 22.85 -8.24
C PHE A 222 -19.01 22.77 -9.77
N GLU A 223 -20.21 22.56 -10.33
CA GLU A 223 -20.40 22.58 -11.78
C GLU A 223 -20.10 23.96 -12.38
N ALA A 224 -20.52 25.04 -11.73
CA ALA A 224 -20.16 26.40 -12.14
C ALA A 224 -18.64 26.64 -12.11
N CYS A 225 -17.96 26.16 -11.07
CA CYS A 225 -16.48 26.23 -10.98
C CYS A 225 -15.83 25.47 -12.15
N ARG A 226 -16.33 24.27 -12.47
CA ARG A 226 -15.87 23.44 -13.60
C ARG A 226 -15.97 24.15 -14.94
N LEU A 227 -17.15 24.69 -15.23
CA LEU A 227 -17.42 25.39 -16.49
C LEU A 227 -16.61 26.69 -16.63
N LEU A 228 -16.48 27.47 -15.56
CA LEU A 228 -15.73 28.73 -15.57
C LEU A 228 -14.24 28.51 -15.85
N GLN A 229 -13.66 27.45 -15.29
CA GLN A 229 -12.26 27.10 -15.51
C GLN A 229 -12.04 26.33 -16.83
N LYS A 230 -13.10 26.01 -17.58
CA LYS A 230 -13.08 25.21 -18.81
C LYS A 230 -12.38 23.86 -18.61
N MET A 231 -12.66 23.22 -17.47
CA MET A 231 -12.12 21.90 -17.15
C MET A 231 -12.81 20.82 -17.99
N ILE A 232 -12.07 19.73 -18.23
CA ILE A 232 -12.63 18.51 -18.82
C ILE A 232 -13.77 17.96 -17.96
N ASP A 233 -14.63 17.13 -18.55
CA ASP A 233 -15.81 16.57 -17.89
C ASP A 233 -15.43 15.43 -16.92
N ILE A 234 -14.66 15.81 -15.91
CA ILE A 234 -14.27 15.00 -14.76
C ILE A 234 -14.82 15.71 -13.53
N SER A 235 -15.41 14.94 -12.64
CA SER A 235 -15.94 15.43 -11.37
C SER A 235 -14.81 15.84 -10.41
N LEU A 236 -15.14 16.67 -9.40
CA LEU A 236 -14.14 17.17 -8.46
C LEU A 236 -13.43 16.03 -7.71
N ASP A 237 -14.15 14.98 -7.32
CA ASP A 237 -13.58 13.77 -6.71
C ASP A 237 -12.56 13.08 -7.64
N GLY A 238 -12.86 12.99 -8.95
CA GLY A 238 -11.91 12.46 -9.94
C GLY A 238 -10.63 13.31 -10.04
N PHE A 239 -10.75 14.63 -10.01
CA PHE A 239 -9.60 15.53 -9.95
C PHE A 239 -8.76 15.35 -8.68
N LEU A 240 -9.42 15.21 -7.52
CA LEU A 240 -8.74 15.01 -6.24
C LEU A 240 -8.09 13.63 -6.10
N LEU A 241 -8.46 12.65 -6.92
CA LEU A 241 -7.79 11.35 -6.98
C LEU A 241 -6.46 11.41 -7.76
N THR A 242 -6.24 12.44 -8.60
CA THR A 242 -5.06 12.51 -9.46
C THR A 242 -3.71 12.50 -8.73
N PRO A 243 -3.50 13.13 -7.54
CA PRO A 243 -2.23 13.02 -6.82
C PRO A 243 -1.95 11.61 -6.30
N VAL A 244 -2.99 10.91 -5.84
CA VAL A 244 -2.90 9.51 -5.40
C VAL A 244 -2.47 8.61 -6.57
N GLN A 245 -3.05 8.82 -7.75
CA GLN A 245 -2.66 8.07 -8.94
C GLN A 245 -1.24 8.41 -9.40
N LYS A 246 -0.87 9.69 -9.36
CA LYS A 246 0.41 10.17 -9.87
C LYS A 246 1.58 9.59 -9.10
N ILE A 247 1.50 9.53 -7.76
CA ILE A 247 2.58 9.00 -6.94
C ILE A 247 2.84 7.51 -7.20
N CYS A 248 1.79 6.74 -7.50
CA CYS A 248 1.90 5.33 -7.87
C CYS A 248 2.38 5.10 -9.32
N LYS A 249 2.26 6.09 -10.21
CA LYS A 249 2.69 5.98 -11.61
C LYS A 249 4.21 6.17 -11.79
N TYR A 250 4.87 6.91 -10.90
CA TYR A 250 6.30 7.19 -11.07
C TYR A 250 7.20 5.95 -11.12
N PRO A 251 7.04 4.93 -10.25
CA PRO A 251 7.80 3.69 -10.37
C PRO A 251 7.61 2.99 -11.73
N LEU A 252 6.39 3.01 -12.28
CA LEU A 252 6.10 2.39 -13.58
C LEU A 252 6.80 3.13 -14.72
N GLN A 253 6.69 4.46 -14.73
CA GLN A 253 7.31 5.31 -15.74
C GLN A 253 8.86 5.21 -15.71
N LEU A 254 9.45 5.16 -14.52
CA LEU A 254 10.91 4.99 -14.35
C LEU A 254 11.37 3.57 -14.71
N GLY A 255 10.54 2.55 -14.45
CA GLY A 255 10.81 1.16 -14.86
C GLY A 255 10.87 1.01 -16.37
N GLU A 256 9.87 1.56 -17.09
CA GLU A 256 9.87 1.54 -18.56
C GLU A 256 11.00 2.40 -19.14
N LEU A 257 11.36 3.51 -18.48
CA LEU A 257 12.52 4.30 -18.87
C LEU A 257 13.81 3.48 -18.76
N LEU A 258 14.03 2.81 -17.61
CA LEU A 258 15.21 1.99 -17.37
C LEU A 258 15.36 0.88 -18.41
N LYS A 259 14.26 0.21 -18.78
CA LYS A 259 14.20 -0.86 -19.80
C LYS A 259 14.81 -0.44 -21.14
N TYR A 260 14.60 0.81 -21.57
CA TYR A 260 15.17 1.35 -22.82
C TYR A 260 16.41 2.21 -22.61
N THR A 261 16.99 2.21 -21.41
CA THR A 261 18.23 2.93 -21.11
C THR A 261 19.41 1.97 -21.24
N ASN A 262 20.38 2.32 -22.08
CA ASN A 262 21.61 1.54 -22.19
C ASN A 262 22.40 1.62 -20.85
N PRO A 263 22.94 0.51 -20.30
CA PRO A 263 23.83 0.54 -19.13
C PRO A 263 25.04 1.50 -19.22
N GLN A 264 25.49 1.84 -20.43
CA GLN A 264 26.54 2.85 -20.65
C GLN A 264 26.01 4.29 -20.74
N HIS A 265 24.69 4.49 -20.76
CA HIS A 265 24.06 5.81 -20.78
C HIS A 265 24.32 6.54 -19.45
N ARG A 266 24.59 7.85 -19.51
CA ARG A 266 24.94 8.67 -18.34
C ARG A 266 23.88 8.65 -17.25
N ASP A 267 22.61 8.61 -17.65
CA ASP A 267 21.44 8.59 -16.77
C ASP A 267 21.09 7.20 -16.19
N TYR A 268 21.76 6.11 -16.61
CA TYR A 268 21.33 4.74 -16.26
C TYR A 268 21.28 4.51 -14.73
N LYS A 269 22.37 4.84 -14.03
CA LYS A 269 22.47 4.66 -12.58
C LYS A 269 21.49 5.55 -11.82
N ASP A 270 21.28 6.78 -12.30
CA ASP A 270 20.37 7.73 -11.67
C ASP A 270 18.91 7.30 -11.86
N VAL A 271 18.54 6.76 -13.03
CA VAL A 271 17.20 6.20 -13.28
C VAL A 271 16.95 4.96 -12.44
N GLU A 272 17.93 4.06 -12.32
CA GLU A 272 17.83 2.88 -11.44
C GLU A 272 17.66 3.28 -9.96
N ALA A 273 18.47 4.21 -9.48
CA ALA A 273 18.34 4.74 -8.13
C ALA A 273 17.00 5.47 -7.92
N ALA A 274 16.56 6.27 -8.89
CA ALA A 274 15.28 6.97 -8.85
C ALA A 274 14.10 6.00 -8.81
N LEU A 275 14.15 4.91 -9.58
CA LEU A 275 13.13 3.87 -9.56
C LEU A 275 12.99 3.27 -8.15
N ASN A 276 14.11 2.91 -7.53
CA ASN A 276 14.13 2.37 -6.18
C ASN A 276 13.65 3.40 -5.15
N ALA A 277 14.07 4.66 -5.28
CA ALA A 277 13.60 5.76 -4.44
C ALA A 277 12.08 5.94 -4.54
N MET A 278 11.51 5.97 -5.75
CA MET A 278 10.07 6.15 -5.94
C MET A 278 9.25 4.93 -5.53
N LYS A 279 9.76 3.70 -5.71
CA LYS A 279 9.17 2.48 -5.12
C LYS A 279 9.10 2.60 -3.59
N ASN A 280 10.17 3.07 -2.96
CA ASN A 280 10.22 3.28 -1.52
C ASN A 280 9.24 4.38 -1.06
N VAL A 281 9.13 5.49 -1.78
CA VAL A 281 8.14 6.54 -1.48
C VAL A 281 6.71 5.99 -1.54
N ALA A 282 6.35 5.28 -2.61
CA ALA A 282 5.02 4.68 -2.75
C ALA A 282 4.73 3.67 -1.62
N ARG A 283 5.71 2.81 -1.30
CA ARG A 283 5.63 1.87 -0.19
C ARG A 283 5.41 2.58 1.15
N LEU A 284 6.17 3.63 1.46
CA LEU A 284 6.05 4.37 2.72
C LEU A 284 4.71 5.09 2.84
N ILE A 285 4.17 5.62 1.75
CA ILE A 285 2.84 6.24 1.75
C ILE A 285 1.75 5.21 2.03
N ASN A 286 1.79 4.06 1.33
CA ASN A 286 0.87 2.95 1.58
C ASN A 286 0.97 2.46 3.02
N GLU A 287 2.19 2.30 3.52
CA GLU A 287 2.47 1.86 4.89
C GLU A 287 1.91 2.82 5.94
N ARG A 288 2.14 4.12 5.76
CA ARG A 288 1.65 5.13 6.70
C ARG A 288 0.13 5.24 6.69
N LYS A 289 -0.51 5.08 5.53
CA LYS A 289 -1.96 4.98 5.42
C LYS A 289 -2.48 3.76 6.17
N ARG A 290 -1.89 2.59 5.91
CA ARG A 290 -2.22 1.31 6.56
C ARG A 290 -2.12 1.40 8.09
N ARG A 291 -1.07 2.03 8.62
CA ARG A 291 -0.92 2.25 10.06
C ARG A 291 -2.01 3.11 10.67
N LEU A 292 -2.34 4.23 10.05
CA LEU A 292 -3.39 5.10 10.55
C LEU A 292 -4.75 4.39 10.61
N GLU A 293 -5.06 3.56 9.61
CA GLU A 293 -6.28 2.74 9.60
C GLU A 293 -6.22 1.62 10.64
N ASN A 294 -5.05 1.03 10.85
CA ASN A 294 -4.84 0.01 11.88
C ASN A 294 -5.01 0.57 13.29
N ILE A 295 -4.67 1.83 13.54
CA ILE A 295 -4.82 2.43 14.89
C ILE A 295 -6.28 2.34 15.37
N ASP A 296 -7.23 2.74 14.54
CA ASP A 296 -8.66 2.67 14.89
C ASP A 296 -9.12 1.21 15.06
N LYS A 297 -8.65 0.31 14.18
CA LYS A 297 -8.96 -1.13 14.28
C LYS A 297 -8.41 -1.75 15.56
N ILE A 298 -7.20 -1.39 15.98
CA ILE A 298 -6.56 -1.89 17.21
C ILE A 298 -7.31 -1.37 18.43
N ALA A 299 -7.69 -0.09 18.46
CA ALA A 299 -8.48 0.48 19.56
C ALA A 299 -9.84 -0.23 19.69
N GLN A 300 -10.54 -0.44 18.57
CA GLN A 300 -11.82 -1.15 18.55
C GLN A 300 -11.66 -2.61 18.95
N TRP A 301 -10.67 -3.31 18.41
CA TRP A 301 -10.34 -4.68 18.79
C TRP A 301 -10.05 -4.79 20.28
N GLN A 302 -9.21 -3.91 20.84
CA GLN A 302 -8.89 -3.95 22.27
C GLN A 302 -10.16 -3.74 23.12
N SER A 303 -11.04 -2.81 22.72
CA SER A 303 -12.30 -2.55 23.43
C SER A 303 -13.29 -3.72 23.43
N SER A 304 -13.16 -4.66 22.48
CA SER A 304 -13.99 -5.87 22.42
C SER A 304 -13.41 -7.04 23.21
N ILE A 305 -12.19 -6.92 23.73
CA ILE A 305 -11.57 -7.95 24.58
C ILE A 305 -12.04 -7.78 26.03
N GLU A 306 -12.63 -8.83 26.58
CA GLU A 306 -13.06 -8.90 27.97
C GLU A 306 -11.86 -9.09 28.92
N ASP A 307 -12.01 -8.63 30.17
CA ASP A 307 -10.99 -8.69 31.23
C ASP A 307 -9.63 -8.08 30.86
N TRP A 308 -9.61 -6.98 30.09
CA TRP A 308 -8.36 -6.33 29.68
C TRP A 308 -7.54 -5.83 30.90
N GLU A 309 -6.24 -6.16 30.92
CA GLU A 309 -5.30 -5.69 31.94
C GLU A 309 -4.04 -5.09 31.31
N GLY A 310 -3.51 -4.04 31.94
CA GLY A 310 -2.31 -3.32 31.50
C GLY A 310 -2.62 -2.13 30.58
N GLU A 311 -1.58 -1.60 29.94
CA GLU A 311 -1.67 -0.42 29.07
C GLU A 311 -2.37 -0.74 27.74
N ASP A 312 -2.86 0.29 27.07
CA ASP A 312 -3.42 0.18 25.72
C ASP A 312 -2.35 -0.32 24.75
N VAL A 313 -2.73 -1.15 23.77
CA VAL A 313 -1.82 -1.65 22.74
C VAL A 313 -1.18 -0.48 21.99
N LEU A 314 -1.97 0.55 21.70
CA LEU A 314 -1.54 1.77 21.01
C LEU A 314 -0.47 2.59 21.75
N SER A 315 -0.20 2.29 23.03
CA SER A 315 0.89 2.96 23.77
C SER A 315 2.27 2.60 23.24
N ARG A 316 2.42 1.40 22.65
CA ARG A 316 3.69 0.84 22.17
C ARG A 316 3.64 0.27 20.76
N SER A 317 2.45 0.09 20.20
CA SER A 317 2.25 -0.62 18.94
C SER A 317 1.33 0.17 18.01
N SER A 318 1.59 0.07 16.72
CA SER A 318 0.80 0.72 15.67
C SER A 318 0.27 -0.26 14.62
N GLU A 319 0.64 -1.53 14.71
CA GLU A 319 0.39 -2.51 13.66
C GLU A 319 0.19 -3.93 14.18
N LEU A 320 -0.86 -4.61 13.71
CA LEU A 320 -0.96 -6.07 13.84
C LEU A 320 -0.22 -6.75 12.68
N ILE A 321 0.75 -7.59 13.02
CA ILE A 321 1.60 -8.28 12.05
C ILE A 321 1.04 -9.66 11.73
N PHE A 322 0.60 -10.39 12.76
CA PHE A 322 -0.01 -11.70 12.57
C PHE A 322 -0.92 -12.09 13.74
N SER A 323 -1.95 -12.90 13.45
CA SER A 323 -2.79 -13.49 14.48
C SER A 323 -3.12 -14.94 14.16
N GLY A 324 -3.37 -15.74 15.20
CA GLY A 324 -3.71 -17.15 15.02
C GLY A 324 -3.75 -17.96 16.30
N GLU A 325 -4.25 -19.20 16.20
CA GLU A 325 -4.29 -20.14 17.32
C GLU A 325 -2.95 -20.84 17.52
N LEU A 326 -2.43 -20.79 18.75
CA LEU A 326 -1.31 -21.61 19.20
C LEU A 326 -1.64 -22.28 20.52
N THR A 327 -0.98 -23.41 20.77
CA THR A 327 -1.03 -24.08 22.06
C THR A 327 0.13 -23.61 22.92
N LYS A 328 -0.16 -22.88 23.99
CA LYS A 328 0.82 -22.52 25.01
C LYS A 328 1.07 -23.73 25.90
N LEU A 329 2.32 -24.15 25.99
CA LEU A 329 2.78 -25.25 26.84
C LEU A 329 3.47 -24.66 28.08
N SER A 330 3.03 -25.09 29.26
CA SER A 330 3.59 -24.66 30.56
C SER A 330 4.07 -25.86 31.37
N GLN A 331 5.06 -25.63 32.25
CA GLN A 331 5.43 -26.61 33.27
C GLN A 331 4.53 -26.50 34.52
N PRO A 332 4.22 -27.63 35.20
CA PRO A 332 4.33 -29.03 34.74
C PRO A 332 3.22 -29.37 33.73
N GLN A 333 3.37 -30.46 32.94
CA GLN A 333 2.55 -30.95 31.80
C GLN A 333 1.00 -30.99 31.93
N THR A 334 0.39 -30.52 33.01
CA THR A 334 -1.04 -30.67 33.29
C THR A 334 -1.97 -29.67 32.61
N LYS A 335 -1.46 -28.59 31.99
CA LYS A 335 -2.33 -27.57 31.34
C LYS A 335 -1.73 -27.05 30.04
N SER A 336 -1.90 -27.78 28.94
CA SER A 336 -1.81 -27.18 27.61
C SER A 336 -2.96 -26.19 27.45
N GLN A 337 -2.67 -25.00 26.94
CA GLN A 337 -3.64 -23.92 26.83
C GLN A 337 -3.72 -23.45 25.39
N GLN A 338 -4.81 -23.80 24.71
CA GLN A 338 -5.11 -23.20 23.40
C GLN A 338 -5.48 -21.73 23.61
N ARG A 339 -4.80 -20.84 22.89
CA ARG A 339 -5.00 -19.39 22.96
C ARG A 339 -4.97 -18.81 21.54
N MET A 340 -5.72 -17.73 21.36
CA MET A 340 -5.54 -16.83 20.21
C MET A 340 -4.39 -15.89 20.53
N PHE A 341 -3.39 -15.81 19.66
CA PHE A 341 -2.28 -14.90 19.77
C PHE A 341 -2.42 -13.79 18.72
N PHE A 342 -2.04 -12.59 19.11
CA PHE A 342 -2.03 -11.37 18.30
C PHE A 342 -0.65 -10.73 18.44
N LEU A 343 0.17 -10.84 17.39
CA LEU A 343 1.51 -10.28 17.34
C LEU A 343 1.45 -8.88 16.74
N PHE A 344 1.78 -7.89 17.55
CA PHE A 344 1.95 -6.50 17.16
C PHE A 344 3.44 -6.16 17.09
N ASP A 345 3.78 -5.01 16.52
CA ASP A 345 5.08 -4.38 16.74
C ASP A 345 5.34 -4.18 18.24
N HIS A 346 6.51 -4.57 18.74
CA HIS A 346 6.95 -4.50 20.14
C HIS A 346 6.29 -5.46 21.14
N GLN A 347 5.11 -6.02 20.88
CA GLN A 347 4.41 -6.87 21.85
C GLN A 347 3.51 -7.93 21.23
N MET A 348 3.26 -9.01 21.96
CA MET A 348 2.32 -10.06 21.58
C MET A 348 1.28 -10.28 22.67
N VAL A 349 0.00 -10.16 22.35
CA VAL A 349 -1.13 -10.38 23.26
C VAL A 349 -1.72 -11.77 23.03
N PHE A 350 -2.18 -12.45 24.08
CA PHE A 350 -2.90 -13.71 23.93
C PHE A 350 -4.19 -13.80 24.75
N CYS A 351 -5.23 -14.30 24.10
CA CYS A 351 -6.60 -14.37 24.60
C CYS A 351 -7.13 -15.81 24.63
N LYS A 352 -8.15 -16.05 25.47
CA LYS A 352 -8.92 -17.29 25.50
C LYS A 352 -10.29 -17.03 24.84
N LYS A 353 -10.66 -17.85 23.86
CA LYS A 353 -12.02 -17.86 23.28
C LYS A 353 -13.05 -18.33 24.30
N ASP A 354 -14.21 -17.68 24.31
CA ASP A 354 -15.35 -18.18 25.08
C ASP A 354 -15.81 -19.55 24.56
N LEU A 355 -16.42 -20.34 25.46
CA LEU A 355 -16.86 -21.70 25.13
C LEU A 355 -18.11 -21.72 24.25
N LEU A 356 -18.98 -20.71 24.36
CA LEU A 356 -20.27 -20.64 23.67
C LEU A 356 -20.24 -19.59 22.55
N ARG A 357 -19.60 -18.44 22.80
CA ARG A 357 -19.48 -17.32 21.84
C ARG A 357 -18.07 -17.24 21.26
N ARG A 358 -17.83 -17.89 20.12
CA ARG A 358 -16.48 -18.02 19.54
C ARG A 358 -15.83 -16.69 19.15
N ASP A 359 -16.66 -15.67 18.93
CA ASP A 359 -16.34 -14.27 18.66
C ASP A 359 -15.87 -13.50 19.91
N MET A 360 -16.23 -13.95 21.11
CA MET A 360 -15.83 -13.32 22.36
C MET A 360 -14.46 -13.83 22.85
N LEU A 361 -13.57 -12.90 23.17
CA LEU A 361 -12.21 -13.16 23.61
C LEU A 361 -11.96 -12.57 25.00
N TYR A 362 -11.34 -13.36 25.87
CA TYR A 362 -10.89 -12.91 27.20
C TYR A 362 -9.39 -12.74 27.22
N TYR A 363 -8.91 -11.58 27.65
CA TYR A 363 -7.48 -11.32 27.84
C TYR A 363 -6.87 -12.31 28.83
N LYS A 364 -5.64 -12.77 28.55
CA LYS A 364 -4.90 -13.70 29.42
C LYS A 364 -3.43 -13.32 29.63
N GLY A 365 -2.95 -12.29 28.95
CA GLY A 365 -1.60 -11.77 29.12
C GLY A 365 -0.99 -11.24 27.83
N ARG A 366 0.20 -10.68 27.97
CA ARG A 366 1.03 -10.16 26.89
C ARG A 366 2.50 -10.51 27.10
N VAL A 367 3.28 -10.38 26.04
CA VAL A 367 4.72 -10.64 25.98
C VAL A 367 5.38 -9.44 25.34
N ASP A 368 6.40 -8.86 25.98
CA ASP A 368 7.22 -7.81 25.40
C ASP A 368 8.23 -8.43 24.42
N MET A 369 8.07 -8.16 23.13
CA MET A 369 8.89 -8.76 22.08
C MET A 369 10.27 -8.11 21.96
N ASP A 370 10.47 -6.91 22.52
CA ASP A 370 11.76 -6.21 22.48
C ASP A 370 12.84 -6.91 23.30
N HIS A 371 12.42 -7.76 24.24
CA HIS A 371 13.30 -8.51 25.12
C HIS A 371 13.25 -10.02 24.87
N MET A 372 12.62 -10.47 23.78
CA MET A 372 12.45 -11.90 23.47
C MET A 372 13.25 -12.33 22.24
N GLU A 373 13.90 -13.47 22.36
CA GLU A 373 14.51 -14.21 21.26
C GLU A 373 13.60 -15.35 20.84
N VAL A 374 13.39 -15.47 19.52
CA VAL A 374 12.57 -16.52 18.92
C VAL A 374 13.49 -17.67 18.51
N VAL A 375 13.27 -18.84 19.09
CA VAL A 375 14.05 -20.06 18.83
C VAL A 375 13.15 -21.09 18.18
N ASP A 376 13.53 -21.51 16.97
CA ASP A 376 12.90 -22.64 16.29
C ASP A 376 13.21 -23.94 17.04
N VAL A 377 12.18 -24.73 17.34
CA VAL A 377 12.31 -26.00 18.07
C VAL A 377 11.99 -27.17 17.13
N GLU A 378 12.96 -28.08 17.01
CA GLU A 378 12.80 -29.33 16.27
C GLU A 378 11.80 -30.27 16.96
N ASP A 379 11.10 -31.05 16.13
CA ASP A 379 10.19 -32.08 16.61
C ASP A 379 10.96 -33.14 17.40
N GLY A 380 10.47 -33.46 18.59
CA GLY A 380 11.17 -34.39 19.47
C GLY A 380 10.94 -34.07 20.93
N LYS A 381 11.95 -34.35 21.75
CA LYS A 381 11.89 -34.12 23.20
C LYS A 381 12.60 -32.80 23.53
N GLU A 382 11.84 -31.80 23.97
CA GLU A 382 12.42 -30.53 24.35
C GLU A 382 12.98 -30.58 25.77
N LYS A 383 14.24 -30.17 25.93
CA LYS A 383 15.05 -30.35 27.15
C LYS A 383 14.62 -29.42 28.27
N ASP A 384 14.32 -28.16 27.95
CA ASP A 384 13.94 -27.14 28.95
C ASP A 384 12.60 -27.49 29.63
N PHE A 385 11.70 -28.13 28.88
CA PHE A 385 10.36 -28.48 29.37
C PHE A 385 10.22 -29.96 29.77
N ASN A 386 11.09 -30.84 29.29
CA ASN A 386 10.99 -32.31 29.37
C ASN A 386 9.66 -32.83 28.78
N ILE A 387 9.21 -32.24 27.66
CA ILE A 387 7.95 -32.55 26.97
C ILE A 387 8.26 -32.91 25.52
N SER A 388 7.53 -33.87 24.95
CA SER A 388 7.57 -34.09 23.50
C SER A 388 6.75 -33.04 22.78
N VAL A 389 7.37 -32.35 21.83
CA VAL A 389 6.78 -31.25 21.08
C VAL A 389 6.77 -31.57 19.59
N LYS A 390 5.77 -31.02 18.90
CA LYS A 390 5.71 -30.95 17.45
C LYS A 390 5.36 -29.55 17.01
N ASN A 391 5.91 -29.12 15.89
CA ASN A 391 5.66 -27.81 15.29
C ASN A 391 5.80 -26.68 16.32
N ALA A 392 6.87 -26.71 17.12
CA ALA A 392 7.04 -25.79 18.25
C ALA A 392 8.00 -24.64 17.97
N VAL A 393 7.74 -23.53 18.65
CA VAL A 393 8.58 -22.32 18.71
C VAL A 393 8.73 -21.93 20.17
N LYS A 394 9.93 -21.49 20.55
CA LYS A 394 10.25 -21.09 21.91
C LYS A 394 10.61 -19.61 21.94
N LEU A 395 9.92 -18.84 22.78
CA LEU A 395 10.26 -17.45 23.08
C LEU A 395 11.05 -17.44 24.38
N ARG A 396 12.28 -16.95 24.33
CA ARG A 396 13.19 -16.87 25.47
C ARG A 396 13.52 -15.42 25.74
N SER A 397 13.32 -14.98 26.97
CA SER A 397 13.78 -13.65 27.39
C SER A 397 15.29 -13.56 27.32
N THR A 398 15.80 -12.42 26.85
CA THR A 398 17.24 -12.10 26.80
C THR A 398 17.90 -12.09 28.18
N SER A 399 17.15 -11.84 29.26
CA SER A 399 17.62 -11.99 30.65
C SER A 399 17.55 -13.43 31.18
N GLY A 400 16.90 -14.34 30.44
CA GLY A 400 16.75 -15.76 30.79
C GLY A 400 15.67 -16.07 31.83
N ASP A 401 14.90 -15.08 32.26
CA ASP A 401 13.88 -15.19 33.33
C ASP A 401 12.52 -15.72 32.86
N GLN A 402 12.16 -15.49 31.60
CA GLN A 402 10.90 -15.91 31.01
C GLN A 402 11.12 -16.84 29.82
N LEU A 403 10.30 -17.88 29.77
CA LEU A 403 10.31 -18.89 28.73
C LEU A 403 8.88 -19.27 28.34
N HIS A 404 8.56 -19.14 27.05
CA HIS A 404 7.27 -19.55 26.51
C HIS A 404 7.47 -20.57 25.40
N LEU A 405 6.83 -21.72 25.55
CA LEU A 405 6.84 -22.77 24.54
C LEU A 405 5.47 -22.79 23.86
N LEU A 406 5.46 -22.58 22.55
CA LEU A 406 4.25 -22.48 21.73
C LEU A 406 4.28 -23.57 20.67
N SER A 407 3.15 -24.24 20.43
CA SER A 407 3.03 -25.29 19.42
C SER A 407 1.88 -24.99 18.45
N ALA A 408 2.19 -25.05 17.16
CA ALA A 408 1.23 -24.92 16.07
C ALA A 408 0.61 -26.28 15.73
N LYS A 409 -0.65 -26.28 15.26
CA LYS A 409 -1.33 -27.52 14.84
C LYS A 409 -0.72 -28.15 13.59
N LYS A 410 -0.12 -27.32 12.72
CA LYS A 410 0.42 -27.71 11.41
C LYS A 410 1.80 -27.09 11.19
N PRO A 411 2.68 -27.74 10.40
CA PRO A 411 4.02 -27.22 10.11
C PRO A 411 3.96 -25.90 9.32
N GLU A 412 3.03 -25.76 8.37
CA GLU A 412 2.90 -24.52 7.58
C GLU A 412 2.52 -23.32 8.48
N LEU A 413 1.72 -23.57 9.53
CA LEU A 413 1.37 -22.54 10.50
C LEU A 413 2.59 -22.15 11.37
N LYS A 414 3.44 -23.12 11.75
CA LYS A 414 4.71 -22.82 12.44
C LYS A 414 5.60 -21.92 11.58
N GLU A 415 5.78 -22.24 10.30
CA GLU A 415 6.59 -21.44 9.39
C GLU A 415 6.05 -20.01 9.24
N ARG A 416 4.72 -19.85 9.14
CA ARG A 416 4.08 -18.53 9.12
C ARG A 416 4.35 -17.73 10.39
N TRP A 417 4.28 -18.36 11.57
CA TRP A 417 4.62 -17.69 12.84
C TRP A 417 6.10 -17.28 12.91
N ILE A 418 7.03 -18.15 12.49
CA ILE A 418 8.46 -17.81 12.44
C ILE A 418 8.71 -16.63 11.50
N ARG A 419 8.09 -16.64 10.33
CA ARG A 419 8.17 -15.51 9.39
C ARG A 419 7.62 -14.23 10.02
N ALA A 420 6.46 -14.29 10.68
CA ALA A 420 5.84 -13.15 11.34
C ALA A 420 6.73 -12.55 12.45
N PHE A 421 7.38 -13.38 13.28
CA PHE A 421 8.35 -12.88 14.27
C PHE A 421 9.54 -12.18 13.64
N ASN A 422 10.05 -12.70 12.51
CA ASN A 422 11.14 -12.06 11.77
C ASN A 422 10.70 -10.75 11.07
N ASP A 423 9.47 -10.70 10.56
CA ASP A 423 8.87 -9.48 10.01
C ASP A 423 8.74 -8.42 11.10
N GLU A 424 8.30 -8.81 12.30
CA GLU A 424 8.16 -7.92 13.46
C GLU A 424 9.47 -7.27 13.89
N ARG A 425 10.55 -8.05 14.03
CA ARG A 425 11.87 -7.48 14.34
C ARG A 425 12.41 -6.57 13.24
N ARG A 426 12.17 -6.89 11.97
CA ARG A 426 12.53 -6.02 10.84
C ARG A 426 11.74 -4.71 10.85
N GLN A 427 10.46 -4.79 11.19
CA GLN A 427 9.57 -3.63 11.24
C GLN A 427 9.98 -2.65 12.35
N VAL A 428 10.19 -3.17 13.57
CA VAL A 428 10.67 -2.37 14.71
C VAL A 428 12.00 -1.68 14.41
N GLN A 429 12.94 -2.39 13.76
CA GLN A 429 14.22 -1.79 13.36
C GLN A 429 14.03 -0.68 12.32
N HIS A 430 13.21 -0.92 11.30
CA HIS A 430 12.90 0.07 10.26
C HIS A 430 12.25 1.33 10.83
N ASP A 431 11.32 1.19 11.77
CA ASP A 431 10.61 2.33 12.39
C ASP A 431 11.56 3.18 13.21
N ARG A 432 12.44 2.54 13.99
CA ARG A 432 13.52 3.21 14.69
C ARG A 432 14.44 4.00 13.78
N ASP A 433 14.78 3.45 12.61
CA ASP A 433 15.67 4.09 11.64
C ASP A 433 15.00 5.24 10.87
N THR A 434 13.68 5.17 10.68
CA THR A 434 12.89 6.16 9.94
C THR A 434 12.21 7.21 10.83
N GLY A 435 12.28 7.05 12.16
CA GLY A 435 11.66 7.93 13.14
C GLY A 435 10.13 7.86 13.12
N LEU A 436 9.59 6.69 12.73
CA LEU A 436 8.17 6.37 12.75
C LEU A 436 7.71 5.84 14.10
#